data_AF-A0A1F9ZCJ7-F1
#
_entry.id   AF-A0A1F9ZCJ7-F1
#
_cell.length_a   1.000
_cell.length_b   1.000
_cell.length_c   1.000
_cell.angle_alpha   90.00
_cell.angle_beta   90.00
_cell.angle_gamma   90.00
#
_symmetry.space_group_name_H-M   'P 1'
#
loop_
_entity.id
_entity.type
_entity.pdbx_description
1 polymer ?
#
loop_
_entity_poly.entity_id
_entity_poly.type
_entity_poly.pdbx_seq_one_letter_code
_entity_poly.pdbx_strand_id
1 'polypeptide(L)' 'MVTTTIQIRQATREKLARLKSGRRETYDELLNKLLSLVPEGDEEGRYTQAFRVGLLEARLDIKEGRLIPLREAKKRLGL' A
#
# COMPACT_ATOMS: atom_id res chain seq x y z
N MET A 1 -13.20 -16.54 -14.92
CA MET A 1 -12.14 -15.97 -14.06
C MET A 1 -11.52 -17.10 -13.26
N VAL A 2 -10.19 -17.20 -13.22
CA VAL A 2 -9.50 -18.20 -12.40
C VAL A 2 -9.28 -17.58 -11.03
N THR A 3 -9.87 -18.16 -9.99
CA THR A 3 -9.71 -17.70 -8.61
C THR A 3 -8.54 -18.42 -7.95
N THR A 4 -7.76 -17.69 -7.17
CA THR A 4 -6.72 -18.25 -6.31
C THR A 4 -7.08 -18.03 -4.84
N THR A 5 -6.33 -18.68 -3.94
CA THR A 5 -6.53 -18.54 -2.50
C THR A 5 -5.30 -17.88 -1.87
N ILE A 6 -5.53 -16.92 -0.97
CA ILE A 6 -4.51 -16.39 -0.07
C ILE A 6 -4.87 -16.78 1.36
N GLN A 7 -3.85 -17.02 2.18
CA GLN A 7 -4.02 -17.29 3.60
C GLN A 7 -3.82 -15.99 4.39
N ILE A 8 -4.81 -15.60 5.19
CA ILE A 8 -4.75 -14.43 6.07
C ILE A 8 -5.27 -14.80 7.46
N ARG A 9 -4.82 -14.06 8.48
CA ARG A 9 -5.35 -14.23 9.84
C ARG A 9 -6.83 -13.84 9.88
N GLN A 10 -7.60 -14.52 10.74
CA GLN A 10 -9.02 -14.20 10.95
C GLN A 10 -9.23 -12.72 11.29
N ALA A 11 -8.43 -12.17 12.19
CA ALA A 11 -8.49 -10.75 12.56
C ALA A 11 -8.30 -9.80 11.36
N THR A 12 -7.46 -10.17 10.39
CA THR A 12 -7.28 -9.41 9.15
C THR A 12 -8.53 -9.49 8.27
N ARG A 13 -9.12 -10.70 8.12
CA ARG A 13 -10.37 -10.88 7.38
C ARG A 13 -11.51 -10.04 7.96
N GLU A 14 -11.63 -9.98 9.29
CA GLU A 14 -12.63 -9.16 9.97
C GLU A 14 -12.42 -7.66 9.76
N LYS A 15 -11.15 -7.20 9.76
CA LYS A 15 -10.81 -5.80 9.40
C LYS A 15 -11.22 -5.50 7.97
N LEU A 16 -10.93 -6.39 7.01
CA LEU A 16 -11.36 -6.24 5.62
C LEU A 16 -12.88 -6.22 5.50
N ALA A 17 -13.59 -7.10 6.21
CA ALA A 17 -15.05 -7.16 6.19
C ALA A 17 -15.71 -5.83 6.61
N ARG A 18 -15.12 -5.12 7.59
CA ARG A 18 -15.59 -3.80 8.03
C ARG A 18 -15.33 -2.67 7.03
N LEU A 19 -14.37 -2.84 6.13
CA LEU A 19 -14.04 -1.86 5.09
C LEU A 19 -14.90 -1.99 3.83
N LYS A 20 -15.71 -3.05 3.73
CA LYS A 20 -16.59 -3.25 2.58
C LYS A 20 -17.64 -2.14 2.50
N SER A 21 -17.82 -1.53 1.33
CA SER A 21 -18.82 -0.49 1.11
C SER A 21 -20.25 -1.04 1.08
N GLY A 22 -20.42 -2.35 1.01
CA GLY A 22 -21.72 -3.02 1.09
C GLY A 22 -21.61 -4.54 1.17
N ARG A 23 -22.73 -5.22 1.42
CA ARG A 23 -22.77 -6.69 1.55
C ARG A 23 -22.34 -7.42 0.28
N ARG A 24 -22.57 -6.82 -0.89
CA ARG A 24 -22.32 -7.43 -2.21
C ARG A 24 -20.89 -7.26 -2.72
N GLU A 25 -20.12 -6.32 -2.17
CA GLU A 25 -18.72 -6.17 -2.56
C GLU A 25 -17.96 -7.45 -2.23
N THR A 26 -17.06 -7.91 -3.08
CA THR A 26 -16.22 -9.07 -2.83
C THR A 26 -14.92 -8.65 -2.15
N TYR A 27 -14.20 -9.61 -1.55
CA TYR A 27 -12.85 -9.30 -1.05
C TYR A 27 -11.89 -8.95 -2.19
N ASP A 28 -12.08 -9.51 -3.38
CA ASP A 28 -11.28 -9.19 -4.56
C ASP A 28 -11.49 -7.73 -4.99
N GLU A 29 -12.73 -7.27 -5.07
CA GLU A 29 -13.05 -5.86 -5.37
C GLU A 29 -12.47 -4.89 -4.31
N LEU A 30 -12.61 -5.24 -3.02
CA LEU A 30 -12.04 -4.45 -1.93
C LEU A 30 -10.51 -4.40 -2.02
N LEU A 31 -9.85 -5.54 -2.25
CA LEU A 31 -8.39 -5.58 -2.38
C LEU A 31 -7.92 -4.78 -3.59
N ASN A 32 -8.59 -4.89 -4.73
CA ASN A 32 -8.27 -4.09 -5.92
C ASN A 32 -8.48 -2.59 -5.68
N LYS A 33 -9.52 -2.20 -4.93
CA LYS A 33 -9.74 -0.80 -4.51
C LYS A 33 -8.62 -0.28 -3.60
N LEU A 34 -8.09 -1.13 -2.71
CA LEU A 34 -6.93 -0.75 -1.90
C LEU A 34 -5.66 -0.65 -2.74
N LEU A 35 -5.46 -1.57 -3.69
CA LEU A 35 -4.31 -1.58 -4.59
C LEU A 35 -4.29 -0.38 -5.53
N SER A 36 -5.45 0.12 -5.98
CA SER A 36 -5.53 1.29 -6.85
C SER A 36 -5.07 2.60 -6.19
N LEU A 37 -4.97 2.63 -4.86
CA LEU A 37 -4.37 3.76 -4.13
C LEU A 37 -2.85 3.83 -4.27
N VAL A 38 -2.22 2.73 -4.69
CA VAL A 38 -0.78 2.66 -4.94
C VAL A 38 -0.53 2.98 -6.41
N PRO A 39 0.08 4.13 -6.73
CA PRO A 39 0.34 4.50 -8.12
C PRO A 39 1.23 3.45 -8.81
N GLU A 40 0.95 3.20 -10.08
CA GLU A 40 1.75 2.32 -10.94
C GLU A 40 2.86 3.06 -11.68
N GLY A 41 2.83 4.39 -11.65
CA GLY A 41 3.71 5.28 -12.38
C GLY A 41 3.28 6.73 -12.27
N ASP A 42 4.02 7.60 -12.94
CA ASP A 42 3.76 9.02 -13.10
C ASP A 42 4.07 9.47 -14.54
N GLU A 43 4.27 10.77 -14.75
CA GLU A 43 4.60 11.36 -16.05
C GLU A 43 5.91 10.81 -16.65
N GLU A 44 6.80 10.22 -15.84
CA GLU A 44 8.06 9.62 -16.26
C GLU A 44 7.91 8.12 -16.62
N GLY A 45 6.73 7.54 -16.40
CA GLY A 45 6.41 6.17 -16.80
C GLY A 45 6.11 5.24 -15.62
N ARG A 46 6.25 3.94 -15.85
CA ARG A 46 5.87 2.91 -14.87
C ARG A 46 6.95 2.71 -13.80
N TYR A 47 6.51 2.60 -12.56
CA TYR A 47 7.36 2.26 -11.44
C TYR A 47 7.83 0.81 -11.48
N THR A 48 9.08 0.61 -11.08
CA THR A 48 9.62 -0.72 -10.82
C THR A 48 8.95 -1.33 -9.59
N GLN A 49 8.92 -2.66 -9.51
CA GLN A 49 8.38 -3.35 -8.33
C GLN A 49 9.09 -2.93 -7.04
N ALA A 50 10.42 -2.78 -7.08
CA ALA A 50 11.21 -2.34 -5.94
C ALA A 50 10.79 -0.93 -5.47
N PHE A 51 10.60 -0.01 -6.41
CA PHE A 51 10.12 1.33 -6.10
C PHE A 51 8.72 1.33 -5.49
N ARG A 52 7.79 0.53 -6.03
CA ARG A 52 6.42 0.42 -5.48
C ARG A 52 6.42 -0.09 -4.04
N VAL A 53 7.28 -1.05 -3.71
CA VAL A 53 7.45 -1.54 -2.33
C VAL A 53 8.00 -0.43 -1.44
N GLY A 54 9.07 0.25 -1.84
CA GLY A 54 9.64 1.35 -1.07
C GLY A 54 8.67 2.52 -0.87
N LEU A 55 7.86 2.85 -1.88
CA LEU A 55 6.83 3.87 -1.78
C LEU A 55 5.73 3.49 -0.77
N LEU A 56 5.32 2.22 -0.75
CA LEU A 56 4.35 1.72 0.22
C LEU A 56 4.92 1.81 1.64
N GLU A 57 6.16 1.39 1.86
CA GLU A 57 6.85 1.49 3.14
C GLU A 57 6.96 2.95 3.61
N ALA A 58 7.37 3.86 2.73
CA ALA A 58 7.46 5.29 3.04
C ALA A 58 6.09 5.88 3.45
N ARG A 59 5.00 5.48 2.79
CA ARG A 59 3.64 5.89 3.18
C ARG A 59 3.24 5.34 4.55
N LEU A 60 3.64 4.12 4.89
CA LEU A 60 3.43 3.55 6.22
C LEU A 60 4.26 4.26 7.28
N ASP A 61 5.50 4.65 6.96
CA ASP A 61 6.36 5.42 7.86
C ASP A 61 5.76 6.79 8.18
N ILE A 62 5.24 7.49 7.17
CA ILE A 62 4.52 8.76 7.36
C ILE A 62 3.31 8.56 8.28
N LYS A 63 2.49 7.53 8.01
CA LYS A 63 1.31 7.23 8.82
C LYS A 63 1.64 6.93 10.29
N GLU A 64 2.76 6.26 10.54
CA GLU A 64 3.20 5.83 11.86
C GLU A 64 4.15 6.85 12.53
N GLY A 65 4.38 8.01 11.91
CA GLY A 65 5.26 9.06 12.44
C GLY A 65 6.74 8.70 12.46
N ARG A 66 7.17 7.66 11.72
CA ARG A 66 8.57 7.25 11.58
C ARG A 66 9.30 8.14 10.58
N LEU A 67 9.44 9.42 10.92
CA LEU A 67 10.04 10.44 10.06
C LEU A 67 11.41 10.85 10.59
N ILE A 68 12.30 11.24 9.67
CA ILE A 68 13.57 11.88 10.00
C ILE A 68 13.51 13.38 9.71
N PRO A 69 14.19 14.23 10.51
CA PRO A 69 14.31 15.64 10.20
C PRO A 69 15.00 15.87 8.85
N LEU A 70 14.56 16.88 8.10
CA LEU A 70 15.14 17.23 6.78
C LEU A 70 16.66 17.39 6.83
N ARG A 71 17.20 18.02 7.89
CA ARG A 71 18.64 18.18 8.10
C ARG A 71 19.40 16.85 8.12
N GLU A 72 18.79 15.82 8.69
CA GLU A 72 19.39 14.50 8.80
C GLU A 72 19.29 13.74 7.48
N ALA A 73 18.15 13.86 6.79
CA ALA A 73 17.98 13.34 5.45
C ALA A 73 19.03 13.89 4.48
N LYS A 74 19.23 15.22 4.48
CA LYS A 74 20.26 15.89 3.66
C LYS A 74 21.66 15.34 3.95
N LYS A 75 22.04 15.26 5.24
CA LYS A 75 23.32 14.69 5.67
C LYS A 75 23.53 13.26 5.15
N ARG A 76 22.50 12.40 5.18
CA ARG A 76 22.57 11.01 4.67
C ARG A 76 22.71 10.95 3.15
N LEU A 77 22.17 11.93 2.44
CA LEU A 77 22.21 12.02 0.97
C LEU A 77 23.43 12.79 0.44
N GLY A 78 24.27 13.34 1.32
CA GLY A 78 25.41 14.17 0.91
C GLY A 78 25.01 15.54 0.33
N LEU A 79 23.83 16.06 0.73
CA LEU A 79 23.26 17.34 0.31
C LEU A 79 23.37 18.42 1.40
#